data_AF-A0AAU6I121-F1
#
_entry.id   AF-A0AAU6I121-F1
#
_cell.length_a   1.000
_cell.length_b   1.000
_cell.length_c   1.000
_cell.angle_alpha   90.00
_cell.angle_beta   90.00
_cell.angle_gamma   90.00
#
_symmetry.space_group_name_H-M   'P 1'
#
loop_
_entity.id
_entity.type
_entity.pdbx_description
1 polymer ?
#
loop_
_entity_poly.entity_id
_entity_poly.type
_entity_poly.pdbx_seq_one_letter_code
_entity_poly.pdbx_strand_id
1 'polypeptide(L)'
;MPLPDPTSGLLQFSAAPAPSTPLGPFEDSAVAWATWVTLMGFVGVTALALTAAGPVALRIGADTLAAVTARLARAAVVLAVLACAAVLTDLAHAGDSGGFHYKAAWNTLYDGTNAGRLSGLEVTLLLVGAALIAPLAFRAVANGPARKGLLIAGLGAGVIALGTTRFPDAMPEEWGRTLFETAMWMLHLCGGAVWLGGLAGLALLAVPGAVPPAERAAFWSPTIRRFSVAAMSCVTAITLSGLFLYWEHVDGPSQLFTTMYGRVLGVKILIFGTLLLLGVFNQFWLHPRIDALRAAGDERPLRTILVRQFPAVVAVETLLGMSLLFVAPFLHGSARNQAFQAETAKHSATAISPENLPRLPDKVVSASTWVLGSTETIVLIALMIGGYWYSGVLARRRTAAVPGRNPATGDLVEA
;
A
#
# COMPACT_ATOMS: atom_id res chain seq x y z
N MET A 1 52.41 48.88 -25.98
CA MET A 1 51.80 47.91 -25.07
C MET A 1 50.30 48.18 -25.09
N PRO A 2 49.46 47.31 -25.68
CA PRO A 2 48.03 47.57 -25.70
C PRO A 2 47.47 47.40 -24.28
N LEU A 3 46.60 48.33 -23.88
CA LEU A 3 45.91 48.29 -22.58
C LEU A 3 45.04 47.02 -22.50
N PRO A 4 45.01 46.31 -21.36
CA PRO A 4 44.17 45.14 -21.21
C PRO A 4 42.69 45.56 -21.26
N ASP A 5 41.92 44.86 -22.10
CA ASP A 5 40.50 45.06 -22.30
C ASP A 5 39.74 44.71 -21.00
N PRO A 6 39.06 45.67 -20.34
CA PRO A 6 38.38 45.46 -19.06
C PRO A 6 37.16 44.51 -19.18
N THR A 7 36.78 44.14 -20.40
CA THR A 7 35.69 43.18 -20.65
C THR A 7 36.10 41.72 -20.45
N SER A 8 37.40 41.43 -20.33
CA SER A 8 37.94 40.08 -20.11
C SER A 8 37.56 39.46 -18.75
N GLY A 9 37.14 40.30 -17.79
CA GLY A 9 36.67 39.87 -16.46
C GLY A 9 35.16 39.62 -16.36
N LEU A 10 34.39 39.88 -17.43
CA LEU A 10 32.95 39.60 -17.50
C LEU A 10 32.64 38.19 -18.03
N LEU A 11 33.65 37.33 -18.12
CA LEU A 11 33.49 35.95 -18.53
C LEU A 11 32.93 35.11 -17.37
N GLN A 12 31.66 34.72 -17.59
CA GLN A 12 31.01 33.53 -17.05
C GLN A 12 30.44 33.64 -15.63
N PHE A 13 29.39 34.47 -15.46
CA PHE A 13 28.26 34.03 -14.63
C PHE A 13 27.58 32.86 -15.34
N SER A 14 28.25 31.70 -15.39
CA SER A 14 27.58 30.45 -15.72
C SER A 14 26.55 30.25 -14.63
N ALA A 15 25.26 30.27 -14.99
CA ALA A 15 24.21 29.84 -14.09
C ALA A 15 24.66 28.53 -13.44
N ALA A 16 24.59 28.45 -12.10
CA ALA A 16 24.93 27.22 -11.41
C ALA A 16 24.07 26.10 -12.03
N PRO A 17 24.67 24.94 -12.37
CA PRO A 17 23.89 23.82 -12.90
C PRO A 17 22.76 23.52 -11.91
N ALA A 18 21.55 23.33 -12.44
CA ALA A 18 20.40 23.01 -11.60
C ALA A 18 20.78 21.79 -10.73
N PRO A 19 20.48 21.81 -9.42
CA PRO A 19 20.81 20.72 -8.53
C PRO A 19 20.20 19.43 -9.11
N SER A 20 21.06 18.49 -9.48
CA SER A 20 20.59 17.13 -9.73
C SER A 20 20.01 16.65 -8.41
N THR A 21 18.76 16.18 -8.44
CA THR A 21 18.19 15.38 -7.36
C THR A 21 18.36 13.92 -7.77
N PRO A 22 19.58 13.34 -7.63
CA PRO A 22 19.79 11.96 -8.01
C PRO A 22 18.82 11.08 -7.22
N LEU A 23 18.39 9.99 -7.84
CA LEU A 23 17.85 8.88 -7.08
C LEU A 23 18.97 8.51 -6.10
N GLY A 24 18.71 8.62 -4.80
CA GLY A 24 19.70 8.32 -3.77
C GLY A 24 20.28 6.90 -3.93
N PRO A 25 21.28 6.54 -3.12
CA PRO A 25 21.83 5.19 -3.13
C PRO A 25 20.73 4.13 -3.14
N PHE A 26 20.92 3.09 -3.97
CA PHE A 26 19.97 1.97 -4.04
C PHE A 26 19.74 1.31 -2.68
N GLU A 27 20.78 1.30 -1.85
CA GLU A 27 20.80 0.74 -0.50
C GLU A 27 19.72 1.38 0.38
N ASP A 28 19.62 2.71 0.42
CA ASP A 28 18.60 3.46 1.17
C ASP A 28 17.19 2.99 0.79
N SER A 29 16.96 2.84 -0.52
CA SER A 29 15.66 2.45 -1.05
C SER A 29 15.35 0.99 -0.75
N ALA A 30 16.36 0.11 -0.77
CA ALA A 30 16.22 -1.30 -0.46
C ALA A 30 15.91 -1.53 1.04
N VAL A 31 16.57 -0.77 1.92
CA VAL A 31 16.33 -0.82 3.38
C VAL A 31 14.92 -0.34 3.70
N ALA A 32 14.53 0.84 3.21
CA ALA A 32 13.18 1.35 3.40
C ALA A 32 12.12 0.42 2.80
N TRP A 33 12.36 -0.14 1.61
CA TRP A 33 11.46 -1.10 0.98
C TRP A 33 11.27 -2.35 1.84
N ALA A 34 12.35 -2.90 2.41
CA ALA A 34 12.26 -4.05 3.30
C ALA A 34 11.39 -3.74 4.53
N THR A 35 11.54 -2.56 5.14
CA THR A 35 10.73 -2.09 6.25
C THR A 35 9.25 -2.04 5.87
N TRP A 36 8.90 -1.37 4.76
CA TRP A 36 7.50 -1.27 4.32
C TRP A 36 6.89 -2.63 3.98
N VAL A 37 7.59 -3.48 3.23
CA VAL A 37 7.06 -4.79 2.81
C VAL A 37 6.78 -5.70 4.01
N THR A 38 7.70 -5.74 4.98
CA THR A 38 7.59 -6.62 6.14
C THR A 38 6.55 -6.12 7.14
N LEU A 39 6.56 -4.83 7.48
CA LEU A 39 5.60 -4.20 8.40
C LEU A 39 4.18 -4.21 7.84
N MET A 40 3.99 -3.76 6.60
CA MET A 40 2.68 -3.77 5.95
C MET A 40 2.21 -5.20 5.65
N GLY A 41 3.14 -6.11 5.35
CA GLY A 41 2.86 -7.53 5.18
C GLY A 41 2.32 -8.18 6.46
N PHE A 42 2.92 -7.88 7.61
CA PHE A 42 2.45 -8.36 8.92
C PHE A 42 0.99 -7.93 9.17
N VAL A 43 0.70 -6.64 9.00
CA VAL A 43 -0.64 -6.07 9.17
C VAL A 43 -1.63 -6.72 8.19
N GLY A 44 -1.30 -6.78 6.91
CA GLY A 44 -2.20 -7.27 5.87
C GLY A 44 -2.50 -8.77 5.95
N VAL A 45 -1.50 -9.61 6.21
CA VAL A 45 -1.68 -11.06 6.38
C VAL A 45 -2.55 -11.35 7.61
N THR A 46 -2.34 -10.61 8.71
CA THR A 46 -3.14 -10.73 9.92
C THR A 46 -4.59 -10.28 9.69
N ALA A 47 -4.79 -9.15 8.99
CA ALA A 47 -6.10 -8.65 8.61
C ALA A 47 -6.86 -9.64 7.70
N LEU A 48 -6.17 -10.27 6.74
CA LEU A 48 -6.74 -11.31 5.88
C LEU A 48 -7.22 -12.52 6.70
N ALA A 49 -6.40 -12.98 7.65
CA ALA A 49 -6.72 -14.10 8.53
C ALA A 49 -7.95 -13.82 9.41
N LEU A 50 -8.13 -12.57 9.83
CA LEU A 50 -9.22 -12.15 10.71
C LEU A 50 -10.53 -11.91 9.95
N THR A 51 -10.48 -11.25 8.78
CA THR A 51 -11.67 -10.68 8.12
C THR A 51 -12.19 -11.50 6.95
N ALA A 52 -11.30 -12.17 6.19
CA ALA A 52 -11.65 -12.87 4.96
C ALA A 52 -11.46 -14.39 5.07
N ALA A 53 -10.22 -14.86 5.19
CA ALA A 53 -9.88 -16.28 5.10
C ALA A 53 -10.35 -17.09 6.30
N GLY A 54 -10.14 -16.57 7.53
CA GLY A 54 -10.52 -17.26 8.76
C GLY A 54 -12.02 -17.55 8.90
N PRO A 55 -12.90 -16.54 8.75
CA PRO A 55 -14.35 -16.76 8.83
C PRO A 55 -14.90 -17.74 7.78
N VAL A 56 -14.25 -17.85 6.62
CA VAL A 56 -14.62 -18.83 5.60
C VAL A 56 -14.13 -20.22 6.00
N ALA A 57 -12.87 -20.35 6.42
CA ALA A 57 -12.32 -21.62 6.87
C ALA A 57 -13.11 -22.20 8.05
N LEU A 58 -13.57 -21.35 8.98
CA LEU A 58 -14.43 -21.74 10.10
C LEU A 58 -15.75 -22.39 9.65
N ARG A 59 -16.33 -21.94 8.53
CA ARG A 59 -17.58 -22.52 7.99
C ARG A 59 -17.37 -23.88 7.32
N ILE A 60 -16.14 -24.19 6.92
CA ILE A 60 -15.80 -25.46 6.26
C ILE A 60 -15.50 -26.52 7.31
N GLY A 61 -14.65 -26.20 8.29
CA GLY A 61 -14.29 -27.14 9.35
C GLY A 61 -13.16 -26.65 10.23
N ALA A 62 -13.03 -27.28 11.41
CA ALA A 62 -12.00 -26.95 12.38
C ALA A 62 -10.58 -27.20 11.84
N ASP A 63 -10.39 -28.25 11.05
CA ASP A 63 -9.09 -28.59 10.45
C ASP A 63 -8.66 -27.57 9.39
N THR A 64 -9.57 -27.16 8.52
CA THR A 64 -9.34 -26.10 7.52
C THR A 64 -9.01 -24.78 8.20
N LEU A 65 -9.76 -24.42 9.25
CA LEU A 65 -9.49 -23.24 10.05
C LEU A 65 -8.10 -23.26 10.68
N ALA A 66 -7.72 -24.39 11.29
CA ALA A 66 -6.41 -24.57 11.90
C ALA A 66 -5.29 -24.48 10.85
N ALA A 67 -5.46 -25.12 9.68
CA ALA A 67 -4.47 -25.11 8.61
C ALA A 67 -4.25 -23.71 8.00
N VAL A 68 -5.34 -23.01 7.67
CA VAL A 68 -5.30 -21.65 7.12
C VAL A 68 -4.73 -20.67 8.12
N THR A 69 -5.23 -20.69 9.37
CA THR A 69 -4.77 -19.80 10.44
C THR A 69 -3.29 -20.03 10.74
N ALA A 70 -2.85 -21.29 10.88
CA ALA A 70 -1.46 -21.61 11.15
C ALA A 70 -0.51 -21.17 10.03
N ARG A 71 -0.94 -21.28 8.77
CA ARG A 71 -0.13 -20.85 7.63
C ARG A 71 0.04 -19.33 7.59
N LEU A 72 -1.06 -18.59 7.75
CA LEU A 72 -1.01 -17.12 7.79
C LEU A 72 -0.29 -16.61 9.04
N ALA A 73 -0.48 -17.24 10.20
CA ALA A 73 0.21 -16.89 11.44
C ALA A 73 1.73 -17.09 11.33
N ARG A 74 2.20 -18.20 10.74
CA ARG A 74 3.64 -18.40 10.48
C ARG A 74 4.21 -17.28 9.61
N ALA A 75 3.52 -16.91 8.53
CA ALA A 75 3.97 -15.81 7.68
C ALA A 75 3.95 -14.47 8.42
N ALA A 76 2.89 -14.17 9.18
CA ALA A 76 2.81 -12.96 9.98
C ALA A 76 3.95 -12.87 11.01
N VAL A 77 4.25 -13.95 11.74
CA VAL A 77 5.37 -13.97 12.71
C VAL A 77 6.71 -13.74 12.01
N VAL A 78 6.95 -14.41 10.88
CA VAL A 78 8.19 -14.18 10.10
C VAL A 78 8.27 -12.73 9.63
N LEU A 79 7.17 -12.17 9.10
CA LEU A 79 7.11 -10.78 8.65
C LEU A 79 7.34 -9.79 9.79
N ALA A 80 6.79 -10.03 10.98
CA ALA A 80 7.02 -9.18 12.15
C ALA A 80 8.48 -9.22 12.64
N VAL A 81 9.10 -10.39 12.68
CA VAL A 81 10.51 -10.54 13.05
C VAL A 81 11.42 -9.86 12.01
N LEU A 82 11.13 -10.05 10.72
CA LEU A 82 11.85 -9.37 9.65
C LEU A 82 11.63 -7.85 9.67
N ALA A 83 10.43 -7.38 10.05
CA ALA A 83 10.15 -5.96 10.22
C ALA A 83 11.00 -5.36 11.34
N CYS A 84 11.16 -6.03 12.49
CA CYS A 84 12.08 -5.56 13.53
C CYS A 84 13.51 -5.42 13.00
N ALA A 85 14.00 -6.42 12.25
CA ALA A 85 15.33 -6.37 11.66
C ALA A 85 15.46 -5.25 10.61
N ALA A 86 14.43 -5.02 9.80
CA ALA A 86 14.39 -3.98 8.79
C ALA A 86 14.38 -2.58 9.41
N VAL A 87 13.55 -2.34 10.43
CA VAL A 87 13.51 -1.08 11.20
C VAL A 87 14.86 -0.80 11.86
N LEU A 88 15.48 -1.80 12.50
CA LEU A 88 16.82 -1.64 13.08
C LEU A 88 17.89 -1.36 12.03
N THR A 89 17.75 -1.92 10.82
CA THR A 89 18.66 -1.68 9.70
C THR A 89 18.49 -0.27 9.14
N ASP A 90 17.25 0.23 9.06
CA ASP A 90 16.91 1.60 8.67
C ASP A 90 17.52 2.61 9.64
N LEU A 91 17.33 2.41 10.95
CA LEU A 91 17.96 3.22 11.99
C LEU A 91 19.49 3.15 11.97
N ALA A 92 20.06 1.98 11.65
CA ALA A 92 21.52 1.80 11.57
C ALA A 92 22.13 2.49 10.37
N HIS A 93 21.34 2.69 9.30
CA HIS A 93 21.74 3.32 8.05
C HIS A 93 21.56 4.84 8.06
N ALA A 94 20.69 5.37 8.93
CA ALA A 94 20.32 6.79 8.99
C ALA A 94 21.45 7.78 9.38
N GLY A 95 22.72 7.33 9.51
CA GLY A 95 23.86 8.17 9.90
C GLY A 95 24.69 8.69 8.72
N ASP A 96 25.20 9.92 8.83
CA ASP A 96 25.97 10.62 7.77
C ASP A 96 27.33 9.97 7.42
N SER A 97 27.82 9.04 8.23
CA SER A 97 29.15 8.43 8.08
C SER A 97 29.22 7.29 7.05
N GLY A 98 28.07 6.89 6.49
CA GLY A 98 27.96 5.72 5.63
C GLY A 98 28.10 4.40 6.40
N GLY A 99 27.46 3.35 5.88
CA GLY A 99 27.44 2.01 6.47
C GLY A 99 26.43 1.82 7.61
N PHE A 100 26.41 0.62 8.19
CA PHE A 100 25.40 0.21 9.16
C PHE A 100 25.92 0.22 10.60
N HIS A 101 25.41 1.14 11.42
CA HIS A 101 25.82 1.34 12.82
C HIS A 101 24.80 0.76 13.81
N TYR A 102 24.65 -0.56 13.84
CA TYR A 102 23.62 -1.24 14.67
C TYR A 102 23.69 -0.93 16.17
N LYS A 103 24.88 -0.66 16.72
CA LYS A 103 25.01 -0.24 18.12
C LYS A 103 24.37 1.12 18.37
N ALA A 104 24.53 2.06 17.43
CA ALA A 104 23.89 3.36 17.51
C ALA A 104 22.37 3.22 17.39
N ALA A 105 21.90 2.45 16.40
CA ALA A 105 20.47 2.15 16.22
C ALA A 105 19.81 1.51 17.45
N TRP A 106 20.51 0.62 18.14
CA TRP A 106 20.01 0.06 19.38
C TRP A 106 19.90 1.12 20.48
N ASN A 107 20.90 2.00 20.58
CA ASN A 107 20.95 3.05 21.60
C ASN A 107 19.94 4.18 21.35
N THR A 108 19.46 4.37 20.11
CA THR A 108 18.41 5.36 19.81
C THR A 108 17.03 4.89 20.29
N LEU A 109 16.81 3.58 20.44
CA LEU A 109 15.54 3.07 20.96
C LEU A 109 15.36 3.51 22.41
N TYR A 110 14.30 4.27 22.67
CA TYR A 110 14.00 4.83 23.98
C TYR A 110 15.13 5.67 24.60
N ASP A 111 15.89 6.39 23.77
CA ASP A 111 16.99 7.29 24.19
C ASP A 111 16.57 8.53 25.01
N GLY A 112 15.26 8.66 25.27
CA GLY A 112 14.65 9.78 25.99
C GLY A 112 13.98 10.81 25.07
N THR A 113 14.31 10.82 23.78
CA THR A 113 13.66 11.66 22.76
C THR A 113 12.32 11.07 22.32
N ASN A 114 11.45 11.89 21.72
CA ASN A 114 10.18 11.40 21.18
C ASN A 114 10.39 10.50 19.96
N ALA A 115 11.36 10.82 19.08
CA ALA A 115 11.74 9.97 17.95
C ALA A 115 12.26 8.59 18.42
N GLY A 116 13.11 8.58 19.45
CA GLY A 116 13.58 7.35 20.09
C GLY A 116 12.46 6.54 20.74
N ARG A 117 11.45 7.20 21.34
CA ARG A 117 10.24 6.52 21.85
C ARG A 117 9.40 5.92 20.74
N LEU A 118 9.19 6.61 19.63
CA LEU A 118 8.40 6.12 18.50
C LEU A 118 9.07 4.91 17.84
N SER A 119 10.36 5.00 17.53
CA SER A 119 11.14 3.87 17.00
C SER A 119 11.22 2.69 17.98
N GLY A 120 11.40 2.97 19.28
CA GLY A 120 11.35 1.96 20.33
C GLY A 120 9.99 1.25 20.40
N LEU A 121 8.89 2.01 20.32
CA LEU A 121 7.53 1.48 20.29
C LEU A 121 7.28 0.65 19.04
N GLU A 122 7.79 1.07 17.87
CA GLU A 122 7.67 0.33 16.62
C GLU A 122 8.23 -1.08 16.76
N VAL A 123 9.49 -1.20 17.21
CA VAL A 123 10.16 -2.49 17.42
C VAL A 123 9.44 -3.31 18.51
N THR A 124 9.08 -2.68 19.63
CA THR A 124 8.42 -3.38 20.74
C THR A 124 7.06 -3.92 20.34
N LEU A 125 6.23 -3.14 19.64
CA LEU A 125 4.90 -3.56 19.22
C LEU A 125 4.95 -4.62 18.12
N LEU A 126 5.94 -4.59 17.23
CA LEU A 126 6.20 -5.68 16.29
C LEU A 126 6.53 -6.99 17.01
N LEU A 127 7.40 -6.96 18.02
CA LEU A 127 7.74 -8.13 18.83
C LEU A 127 6.55 -8.64 19.65
N VAL A 128 5.78 -7.74 20.26
CA VAL A 128 4.54 -8.09 20.97
C VAL A 128 3.52 -8.70 20.01
N GLY A 129 3.33 -8.11 18.84
CA GLY A 129 2.47 -8.64 17.79
C GLY A 129 2.90 -10.04 17.33
N ALA A 130 4.21 -10.26 17.13
CA ALA A 130 4.77 -11.57 16.80
C ALA A 130 4.50 -12.58 17.92
N ALA A 131 4.75 -12.21 19.18
CA ALA A 131 4.53 -13.08 20.34
C ALA A 131 3.05 -13.45 20.52
N LEU A 132 2.12 -12.52 20.28
CA LEU A 132 0.68 -12.77 20.35
C LEU A 132 0.20 -13.72 19.24
N ILE A 133 0.77 -13.63 18.04
CA ILE A 133 0.37 -14.47 16.90
C ILE A 133 1.12 -15.80 16.86
N ALA A 134 2.31 -15.91 17.45
CA ALA A 134 3.16 -17.11 17.45
C ALA A 134 2.44 -18.40 17.88
N PRO A 135 1.60 -18.43 18.94
CA PRO A 135 0.85 -19.64 19.29
C PRO A 135 -0.03 -20.16 18.15
N LEU A 136 -0.60 -19.25 17.34
CA LEU A 136 -1.47 -19.60 16.23
C LEU A 136 -0.72 -20.25 15.06
N ALA A 137 0.62 -20.18 15.02
CA ALA A 137 1.44 -20.89 14.04
C ALA A 137 1.33 -22.42 14.14
N PHE A 138 0.86 -22.92 15.29
CA PHE A 138 0.65 -24.33 15.58
C PHE A 138 -0.83 -24.69 15.43
N ARG A 139 -1.12 -25.72 14.63
CA ARG A 139 -2.50 -26.16 14.33
C ARG A 139 -3.32 -26.49 15.59
N ALA A 140 -2.66 -27.01 16.64
CA ALA A 140 -3.29 -27.37 17.91
C ALA A 140 -3.94 -26.17 18.64
N VAL A 141 -3.42 -24.96 18.45
CA VAL A 141 -3.93 -23.72 19.09
C VAL A 141 -4.76 -22.89 18.10
N ALA A 142 -4.51 -23.06 16.80
CA ALA A 142 -5.05 -22.23 15.74
C ALA A 142 -6.58 -22.27 15.59
N ASN A 143 -7.28 -23.27 16.13
CA ASN A 143 -8.75 -23.36 16.17
C ASN A 143 -9.35 -23.05 17.56
N GLY A 144 -8.53 -22.68 18.54
CA GLY A 144 -8.96 -22.45 19.91
C GLY A 144 -9.75 -21.14 20.12
N PRO A 145 -10.41 -20.98 21.27
CA PRO A 145 -11.26 -19.83 21.57
C PRO A 145 -10.49 -18.49 21.60
N ALA A 146 -9.20 -18.52 21.98
CA ALA A 146 -8.35 -17.34 22.02
C ALA A 146 -7.95 -16.80 20.64
N ARG A 147 -8.15 -17.57 19.56
CA ARG A 147 -7.72 -17.24 18.18
C ARG A 147 -8.10 -15.82 17.77
N LYS A 148 -9.37 -15.45 17.93
CA LYS A 148 -9.87 -14.14 17.50
C LYS A 148 -9.25 -13.01 18.32
N GLY A 149 -9.11 -13.20 19.63
CA GLY A 149 -8.48 -12.22 20.52
C GLY A 149 -7.01 -11.99 20.19
N LEU A 150 -6.24 -13.07 19.96
CA LEU A 150 -4.83 -12.99 19.57
C LEU A 150 -4.64 -12.30 18.23
N LEU A 151 -5.49 -12.59 17.23
CA LEU A 151 -5.44 -11.90 15.93
C LEU A 151 -5.79 -10.41 16.04
N ILE A 152 -6.79 -10.04 16.87
CA ILE A 152 -7.16 -8.63 17.08
C ILE A 152 -6.03 -7.88 17.79
N ALA A 153 -5.48 -8.46 18.85
CA ALA A 153 -4.39 -7.85 19.62
C ALA A 153 -3.11 -7.73 18.78
N GLY A 154 -2.75 -8.77 18.03
CA GLY A 154 -1.60 -8.74 17.12
C GLY A 154 -1.79 -7.74 15.96
N LEU A 155 -2.98 -7.66 15.37
CA LEU A 155 -3.31 -6.65 14.37
C LEU A 155 -3.23 -5.24 14.94
N GLY A 156 -3.78 -5.03 16.15
CA GLY A 156 -3.71 -3.74 16.85
C GLY A 156 -2.27 -3.31 17.09
N ALA A 157 -1.43 -4.21 17.60
CA ALA A 157 0.00 -3.94 17.78
C ALA A 157 0.69 -3.56 16.45
N GLY A 158 0.43 -4.31 15.37
CA GLY A 158 0.99 -4.01 14.05
C GLY A 158 0.51 -2.68 13.45
N VAL A 159 -0.76 -2.32 13.62
CA VAL A 159 -1.31 -1.03 13.14
C VAL A 159 -0.73 0.13 13.94
N ILE A 160 -0.56 -0.02 15.26
CA ILE A 160 0.07 1.02 16.08
C ILE A 160 1.55 1.16 15.73
N ALA A 161 2.28 0.05 15.52
CA ALA A 161 3.66 0.09 15.02
C ALA A 161 3.77 0.75 13.63
N LEU A 162 2.81 0.49 12.73
CA LEU A 162 2.74 1.22 11.46
C LEU A 162 2.48 2.72 11.69
N GLY A 163 1.70 3.07 12.71
CA GLY A 163 1.42 4.44 13.12
C GLY A 163 2.63 5.22 13.61
N THR A 164 3.54 4.57 14.36
CA THR A 164 4.73 5.24 14.90
C THR A 164 5.63 5.82 13.82
N THR A 165 5.57 5.30 12.59
CA THR A 165 6.32 5.82 11.43
C THR A 165 5.89 7.22 10.97
N ARG A 166 4.70 7.71 11.39
CA ARG A 166 4.14 9.00 10.97
C ARG A 166 3.54 9.84 12.09
N PHE A 167 3.53 9.33 13.31
CA PHE A 167 3.10 10.15 14.45
C PHE A 167 4.10 11.27 14.69
N PRO A 168 3.64 12.50 15.01
CA PRO A 168 4.52 13.63 15.26
C PRO A 168 5.39 13.38 16.49
N ASP A 169 6.68 13.68 16.38
CA ASP A 169 7.66 13.58 17.45
C ASP A 169 7.90 14.94 18.16
N ALA A 170 7.32 16.02 17.65
CA ALA A 170 7.33 17.35 18.26
C ALA A 170 5.91 17.87 18.46
N MET A 171 5.76 18.88 19.32
CA MET A 171 4.47 19.55 19.53
C MET A 171 4.12 20.35 18.26
N PRO A 172 2.99 20.05 17.59
CA PRO A 172 2.62 20.75 16.37
C PRO A 172 2.15 22.18 16.67
N GLU A 173 2.51 23.11 15.79
CA GLU A 173 2.00 24.49 15.82
C GLU A 173 0.50 24.52 15.46
N GLU A 174 0.11 23.72 14.46
CA GLU A 174 -1.27 23.57 13.99
C GLU A 174 -1.79 22.15 14.22
N TRP A 175 -2.40 21.90 15.38
CA TRP A 175 -2.92 20.58 15.76
C TRP A 175 -3.94 20.03 14.77
N GLY A 176 -4.87 20.86 14.27
CA GLY A 176 -5.91 20.42 13.35
C GLY A 176 -5.34 19.90 12.02
N ARG A 177 -4.38 20.63 11.45
CA ARG A 177 -3.69 20.26 10.22
C ARG A 177 -2.87 18.98 10.40
N THR A 178 -2.03 18.94 11.43
CA THR A 178 -1.15 17.80 11.71
C THR A 178 -1.95 16.51 11.93
N LEU A 179 -3.07 16.59 12.67
CA LEU A 179 -3.94 15.45 12.89
C LEU A 179 -4.56 14.94 11.60
N PHE A 180 -5.03 15.85 10.73
CA PHE A 180 -5.63 15.49 9.45
C PHE A 180 -4.60 14.87 8.50
N GLU A 181 -3.41 15.45 8.38
CA GLU A 181 -2.31 14.90 7.57
C GLU A 181 -1.88 13.52 8.05
N THR A 182 -1.72 13.36 9.37
CA THR A 182 -1.42 12.06 9.99
C THR A 182 -2.53 11.06 9.68
N ALA A 183 -3.80 11.46 9.75
CA ALA A 183 -4.92 10.59 9.41
C ALA A 183 -4.92 10.18 7.93
N MET A 184 -4.56 11.08 7.01
CA MET A 184 -4.43 10.75 5.58
C MET A 184 -3.28 9.79 5.32
N TRP A 185 -2.14 9.99 5.97
CA TRP A 185 -1.04 9.03 5.94
C TRP A 185 -1.45 7.66 6.49
N MET A 186 -2.12 7.63 7.65
CA MET A 186 -2.62 6.40 8.24
C MET A 186 -3.62 5.68 7.35
N LEU A 187 -4.54 6.42 6.73
CA LEU A 187 -5.50 5.87 5.78
C LEU A 187 -4.80 5.25 4.56
N HIS A 188 -3.79 5.93 4.03
CA HIS A 188 -2.99 5.45 2.91
C HIS A 188 -2.20 4.18 3.27
N LEU A 189 -1.48 4.20 4.39
CA LEU A 189 -0.64 3.10 4.85
C LEU A 189 -1.46 1.88 5.28
N CYS A 190 -2.53 2.07 6.07
CA CYS A 190 -3.41 0.97 6.46
C CYS A 190 -4.12 0.36 5.25
N GLY A 191 -4.61 1.20 4.32
CA GLY A 191 -5.21 0.74 3.07
C GLY A 191 -4.22 -0.09 2.25
N GLY A 192 -3.01 0.42 2.06
CA GLY A 192 -1.94 -0.28 1.36
C GLY A 192 -1.56 -1.60 2.04
N ALA A 193 -1.50 -1.62 3.37
CA ALA A 193 -1.13 -2.81 4.13
C ALA A 193 -2.18 -3.90 4.03
N VAL A 194 -3.45 -3.57 4.27
CA VAL A 194 -4.55 -4.54 4.17
C VAL A 194 -4.70 -5.07 2.74
N TRP A 195 -4.55 -4.22 1.73
CA TRP A 195 -4.66 -4.63 0.33
C TRP A 195 -3.47 -5.47 -0.13
N LEU A 196 -2.25 -4.93 -0.08
CA LEU A 196 -1.07 -5.60 -0.62
C LEU A 196 -0.65 -6.80 0.24
N GLY A 197 -0.66 -6.66 1.58
CA GLY A 197 -0.38 -7.78 2.48
C GLY A 197 -1.47 -8.86 2.42
N GLY A 198 -2.73 -8.48 2.18
CA GLY A 198 -3.81 -9.42 1.93
C GLY A 198 -3.65 -10.18 0.62
N LEU A 199 -3.22 -9.53 -0.47
CA LEU A 199 -2.88 -10.19 -1.74
C LEU A 199 -1.74 -11.21 -1.54
N ALA A 200 -0.67 -10.83 -0.84
CA ALA A 200 0.42 -11.73 -0.51
C ALA A 200 -0.06 -12.94 0.34
N GLY A 201 -0.96 -12.71 1.30
CA GLY A 201 -1.59 -13.77 2.09
C GLY A 201 -2.46 -14.72 1.24
N LEU A 202 -3.19 -14.20 0.25
CA LEU A 202 -3.92 -15.03 -0.71
C LEU A 202 -2.97 -15.83 -1.61
N ALA A 203 -1.90 -15.22 -2.12
CA ALA A 203 -0.86 -15.92 -2.88
C ALA A 203 -0.26 -17.08 -2.06
N LEU A 204 0.02 -16.84 -0.78
CA LEU A 204 0.52 -17.85 0.14
C LEU A 204 -0.48 -19.01 0.35
N LEU A 205 -1.79 -18.73 0.44
CA LEU A 205 -2.82 -19.76 0.56
C LEU A 205 -3.05 -20.53 -0.74
N ALA A 206 -2.71 -19.95 -1.90
CA ALA A 206 -2.77 -20.61 -3.20
C ALA A 206 -1.71 -21.73 -3.33
N VAL A 207 -0.60 -21.61 -2.59
CA VAL A 207 0.41 -22.67 -2.52
C VAL A 207 -0.19 -23.93 -1.84
N PRO A 208 0.08 -25.14 -2.36
CA PRO A 208 -0.49 -26.39 -1.83
C PRO A 208 -0.31 -26.58 -0.31
N GLY A 209 -1.27 -27.27 0.32
CA GLY A 209 -1.20 -27.69 1.72
C GLY A 209 -1.97 -26.83 2.74
N ALA A 210 -2.50 -25.67 2.33
CA ALA A 210 -3.36 -24.85 3.19
C ALA A 210 -4.81 -25.35 3.24
N VAL A 211 -5.37 -25.72 2.07
CA VAL A 211 -6.77 -26.13 1.91
C VAL A 211 -6.82 -27.45 1.13
N PRO A 212 -7.48 -28.51 1.65
CA PRO A 212 -7.68 -29.78 0.98
C PRO A 212 -8.32 -29.63 -0.40
N PRO A 213 -7.93 -30.44 -1.42
CA PRO A 213 -8.46 -30.33 -2.77
C PRO A 213 -10.00 -30.33 -2.86
N ALA A 214 -10.67 -31.13 -2.03
CA ALA A 214 -12.13 -31.23 -1.98
C ALA A 214 -12.81 -29.93 -1.49
N GLU A 215 -12.15 -29.18 -0.61
CA GLU A 215 -12.71 -27.97 0.02
C GLU A 215 -12.38 -26.68 -0.72
N ARG A 216 -11.44 -26.73 -1.68
CA ARG A 216 -10.94 -25.53 -2.38
C ARG A 216 -12.06 -24.70 -3.02
N ALA A 217 -13.04 -25.35 -3.64
CA ALA A 217 -14.15 -24.64 -4.28
C ALA A 217 -15.01 -23.89 -3.26
N ALA A 218 -15.27 -24.50 -2.10
CA ALA A 218 -16.02 -23.91 -1.00
C ALA A 218 -15.24 -22.81 -0.26
N PHE A 219 -13.90 -22.89 -0.25
CA PHE A 219 -13.03 -21.90 0.38
C PHE A 219 -12.79 -20.67 -0.50
N TRP A 220 -12.36 -20.85 -1.75
CA TRP A 220 -11.84 -19.75 -2.56
C TRP A 220 -12.91 -18.73 -2.96
N SER A 221 -14.06 -19.19 -3.44
CA SER A 221 -15.14 -18.30 -3.90
C SER A 221 -15.58 -17.28 -2.82
N PRO A 222 -15.97 -17.69 -1.60
CA PRO A 222 -16.34 -16.73 -0.56
C PRO A 222 -15.16 -15.96 0.04
N THR A 223 -13.94 -16.54 0.07
CA THR A 223 -12.75 -15.82 0.55
C THR A 223 -12.39 -14.67 -0.37
N ILE A 224 -12.36 -14.93 -1.69
CA ILE A 224 -12.11 -13.90 -2.71
C ILE A 224 -13.19 -12.83 -2.62
N ARG A 225 -14.47 -13.20 -2.55
CA ARG A 225 -15.56 -12.20 -2.46
C ARG A 225 -15.41 -11.28 -1.24
N ARG A 226 -15.06 -11.83 -0.08
CA ARG A 226 -14.80 -11.03 1.14
C ARG A 226 -13.59 -10.13 0.98
N PHE A 227 -12.50 -10.68 0.45
CA PHE A 227 -11.29 -9.90 0.22
C PHE A 227 -11.50 -8.79 -0.82
N SER A 228 -12.22 -9.05 -1.92
CA SER A 228 -12.55 -8.04 -2.93
C SER A 228 -13.30 -6.85 -2.35
N VAL A 229 -14.23 -7.06 -1.41
CA VAL A 229 -14.90 -5.95 -0.70
C VAL A 229 -13.90 -5.12 0.10
N ALA A 230 -13.04 -5.78 0.88
CA ALA A 230 -11.99 -5.08 1.63
C ALA A 230 -11.01 -4.35 0.71
N ALA A 231 -10.59 -4.97 -0.39
CA ALA A 231 -9.69 -4.41 -1.39
C ALA A 231 -10.28 -3.18 -2.07
N MET A 232 -11.57 -3.18 -2.45
CA MET A 232 -12.24 -1.99 -3.01
C MET A 232 -12.26 -0.83 -2.01
N SER A 233 -12.54 -1.09 -0.73
CA SER A 233 -12.48 -0.07 0.31
C SER A 233 -11.05 0.46 0.50
N CYS A 234 -10.05 -0.41 0.49
CA CYS A 234 -8.64 -0.02 0.58
C CYS A 234 -8.20 0.82 -0.62
N VAL A 235 -8.56 0.41 -1.85
CA VAL A 235 -8.29 1.17 -3.07
C VAL A 235 -8.90 2.56 -3.00
N THR A 236 -10.15 2.68 -2.52
CA THR A 236 -10.81 3.97 -2.33
C THR A 236 -10.06 4.84 -1.32
N ALA A 237 -9.73 4.27 -0.16
CA ALA A 237 -8.96 4.93 0.89
C ALA A 237 -7.59 5.41 0.38
N ILE A 238 -6.84 4.56 -0.31
CA ILE A 238 -5.52 4.87 -0.90
C ILE A 238 -5.64 5.96 -1.96
N THR A 239 -6.66 5.90 -2.82
CA THR A 239 -6.85 6.88 -3.90
C THR A 239 -7.15 8.26 -3.33
N LEU A 240 -8.08 8.35 -2.38
CA LEU A 240 -8.47 9.64 -1.78
C LEU A 240 -7.35 10.22 -0.92
N SER A 241 -6.72 9.41 -0.05
CA SER A 241 -5.57 9.87 0.74
C SER A 241 -4.37 10.20 -0.14
N GLY A 242 -4.10 9.41 -1.19
CA GLY A 242 -3.02 9.63 -2.13
C GLY A 242 -3.20 10.90 -2.96
N LEU A 243 -4.44 11.24 -3.32
CA LEU A 243 -4.77 12.50 -3.97
C LEU A 243 -4.47 13.70 -3.07
N PHE A 244 -4.85 13.61 -1.79
CA PHE A 244 -4.50 14.64 -0.81
C PHE A 244 -2.98 14.79 -0.67
N LEU A 245 -2.25 13.67 -0.51
CA LEU A 245 -0.79 13.68 -0.40
C LEU A 245 -0.12 14.23 -1.68
N TYR A 246 -0.69 13.96 -2.85
CA TYR A 246 -0.24 14.54 -4.11
C TYR A 246 -0.32 16.07 -4.08
N TRP A 247 -1.44 16.66 -3.65
CA TRP A 247 -1.54 18.12 -3.56
C TRP A 247 -0.59 18.73 -2.55
N GLU A 248 -0.31 18.04 -1.45
CA GLU A 248 0.63 18.57 -0.46
C GLU A 248 2.04 18.68 -1.04
N HIS A 249 2.44 17.72 -1.88
CA HIS A 249 3.81 17.63 -2.39
C HIS A 249 4.00 18.22 -3.80
N VAL A 250 2.92 18.46 -4.55
CA VAL A 250 2.93 18.93 -5.94
C VAL A 250 2.02 20.15 -6.09
N ASP A 251 2.52 21.23 -6.68
CA ASP A 251 1.74 22.46 -6.89
C ASP A 251 1.06 22.51 -8.26
N GLY A 252 1.58 21.78 -9.24
CA GLY A 252 0.98 21.74 -10.57
C GLY A 252 1.42 20.55 -11.40
N PRO A 253 0.62 20.13 -12.40
CA PRO A 253 0.87 18.91 -13.17
C PRO A 253 2.16 18.96 -13.99
N SER A 254 2.68 20.15 -14.33
CA SER A 254 3.99 20.29 -14.99
C SER A 254 5.12 19.71 -14.13
N GLN A 255 5.03 19.82 -12.80
CA GLN A 255 6.03 19.29 -11.87
C GLN A 255 6.12 17.76 -11.90
N LEU A 256 5.09 17.05 -12.40
CA LEU A 256 5.14 15.60 -12.63
C LEU A 256 6.19 15.20 -13.67
N PHE A 257 6.52 16.10 -14.59
CA PHE A 257 7.46 15.84 -15.69
C PHE A 257 8.78 16.58 -15.53
N THR A 258 8.78 17.71 -14.82
CA THR A 258 9.96 18.57 -14.65
C THR A 258 10.77 18.26 -13.41
N THR A 259 10.21 17.56 -12.40
CA THR A 259 10.91 17.21 -11.15
C THR A 259 11.16 15.71 -11.03
N MET A 260 12.20 15.32 -10.29
CA MET A 260 12.48 13.90 -10.05
C MET A 260 11.43 13.25 -9.16
N TYR A 261 10.98 13.96 -8.12
CA TYR A 261 9.83 13.55 -7.31
C TYR A 261 8.61 13.27 -8.19
N GLY A 262 8.29 14.20 -9.08
CA GLY A 262 7.15 14.10 -9.98
C GLY A 262 7.23 12.90 -10.92
N ARG A 263 8.41 12.61 -11.46
CA ARG A 263 8.64 11.45 -12.34
C ARG A 263 8.48 10.13 -11.59
N VAL A 264 9.07 10.02 -10.39
CA VAL A 264 8.92 8.84 -9.51
C VAL A 264 7.44 8.65 -9.14
N LEU A 265 6.75 9.74 -8.79
CA LEU A 265 5.32 9.71 -8.50
C LEU A 265 4.51 9.28 -9.73
N GLY A 266 4.87 9.76 -10.91
CA GLY A 266 4.28 9.34 -12.18
C GLY A 266 4.40 7.83 -12.41
N VAL A 267 5.59 7.26 -12.19
CA VAL A 267 5.80 5.79 -12.25
C VAL A 267 4.92 5.08 -11.23
N LYS A 268 4.85 5.57 -9.98
CA LYS A 268 3.98 5.01 -8.93
C LYS A 268 2.51 5.04 -9.34
N ILE A 269 2.03 6.14 -9.93
CA ILE A 269 0.66 6.29 -10.43
C ILE A 269 0.40 5.33 -11.60
N LEU A 270 1.35 5.12 -12.51
CA LEU A 270 1.21 4.18 -13.63
C LEU A 270 1.10 2.73 -13.15
N ILE A 271 1.94 2.32 -12.19
CA ILE A 271 1.88 0.98 -11.59
C ILE A 271 0.55 0.81 -10.86
N PHE A 272 0.15 1.79 -10.05
CA PHE A 272 -1.12 1.77 -9.33
C PHE A 272 -2.32 1.73 -10.28
N GLY A 273 -2.32 2.55 -11.34
CA GLY A 273 -3.35 2.54 -12.38
C GLY A 273 -3.43 1.18 -13.09
N THR A 274 -2.30 0.54 -13.35
CA THR A 274 -2.27 -0.82 -13.91
C THR A 274 -2.92 -1.84 -12.97
N LEU A 275 -2.58 -1.79 -11.67
CA LEU A 275 -3.24 -2.61 -10.65
C LEU A 275 -4.75 -2.35 -10.56
N LEU A 276 -5.18 -1.09 -10.67
CA LEU A 276 -6.61 -0.76 -10.71
C LEU A 276 -7.29 -1.35 -11.94
N LEU A 277 -6.69 -1.25 -13.12
CA LEU A 277 -7.25 -1.83 -14.34
C LEU A 277 -7.37 -3.35 -14.25
N LEU A 278 -6.35 -4.02 -13.71
CA LEU A 278 -6.40 -5.46 -13.43
C LEU A 278 -7.50 -5.80 -12.41
N GLY A 279 -7.61 -5.03 -11.33
CA GLY A 279 -8.66 -5.20 -10.31
C GLY A 279 -10.06 -5.00 -10.88
N VAL A 280 -10.27 -3.96 -11.70
CA VAL A 280 -11.52 -3.68 -12.42
C VAL A 280 -11.85 -4.83 -13.36
N PHE A 281 -10.88 -5.32 -14.13
CA PHE A 281 -11.07 -6.46 -15.02
C PHE A 281 -11.46 -7.74 -14.25
N ASN A 282 -10.75 -8.04 -13.17
CA ASN A 282 -11.03 -9.21 -12.33
C ASN A 282 -12.41 -9.12 -11.67
N GLN A 283 -12.73 -7.98 -11.08
CA GLN A 283 -13.97 -7.78 -10.33
C GLN A 283 -15.20 -7.69 -11.23
N PHE A 284 -15.11 -7.03 -12.38
CA PHE A 284 -16.28 -6.68 -13.19
C PHE A 284 -16.44 -7.51 -14.46
N TRP A 285 -15.37 -8.15 -14.94
CA TRP A 285 -15.44 -8.99 -16.14
C TRP A 285 -15.29 -10.47 -15.81
N LEU A 286 -14.30 -10.83 -15.00
CA LEU A 286 -13.98 -12.22 -14.70
C LEU A 286 -15.01 -12.82 -13.72
N HIS A 287 -15.23 -12.20 -12.56
CA HIS A 287 -16.14 -12.73 -11.53
C HIS A 287 -17.59 -12.93 -12.02
N PRO A 288 -18.25 -11.95 -12.68
CA PRO A 288 -19.64 -12.13 -13.12
C PRO A 288 -19.77 -13.21 -14.22
N ARG A 289 -18.74 -13.38 -15.05
CA ARG A 289 -18.74 -14.42 -16.09
C ARG A 289 -18.63 -15.82 -15.48
N ILE A 290 -17.85 -15.98 -14.42
CA ILE A 290 -17.79 -17.22 -13.63
C ILE A 290 -19.15 -17.53 -13.01
N ASP A 291 -19.76 -16.53 -12.36
CA ASP A 291 -21.04 -16.70 -11.69
C ASP A 291 -22.15 -17.05 -12.68
N ALA A 292 -22.16 -16.44 -13.86
CA ALA A 292 -23.10 -16.76 -14.94
C ALA A 292 -22.91 -18.18 -15.49
N LEU A 293 -21.68 -18.64 -15.70
CA LEU A 293 -21.39 -20.01 -16.14
C LEU A 293 -21.83 -21.04 -15.10
N ARG A 294 -21.65 -20.73 -13.81
CA ARG A 294 -22.10 -21.58 -12.70
C ARG A 294 -23.62 -21.63 -12.59
N ALA A 295 -24.30 -20.50 -12.79
CA ALA A 295 -25.75 -20.43 -12.81
C ALA A 295 -26.37 -21.18 -14.01
N ALA A 296 -25.61 -21.34 -15.10
CA ALA A 296 -26.01 -22.09 -16.29
C ALA A 296 -25.82 -23.62 -16.15
N GLY A 297 -25.48 -24.13 -14.95
CA GLY A 297 -25.32 -25.57 -14.72
C GLY A 297 -24.03 -26.16 -15.28
N ASP A 298 -23.03 -25.34 -15.61
CA ASP A 298 -21.74 -25.85 -16.08
C ASP A 298 -20.95 -26.45 -14.91
N GLU A 299 -21.01 -27.78 -14.78
CA GLU A 299 -20.24 -28.57 -13.81
C GLU A 299 -18.81 -28.85 -14.27
N ARG A 300 -18.45 -28.44 -15.51
CA ARG A 300 -17.07 -28.57 -16.00
C ARG A 300 -16.14 -27.87 -15.01
N PRO A 301 -14.94 -28.43 -14.77
CA PRO A 301 -13.99 -27.78 -13.88
C PRO A 301 -13.53 -26.47 -14.53
N LEU A 302 -14.19 -25.35 -14.20
CA LEU A 302 -13.67 -23.99 -14.36
C LEU A 302 -12.26 -23.86 -13.71
N ARG A 303 -11.93 -24.85 -12.87
CA ARG A 303 -10.63 -25.24 -12.32
C ARG A 303 -9.46 -25.29 -13.32
N THR A 304 -9.63 -25.68 -14.58
CA THR A 304 -8.44 -25.88 -15.44
C THR A 304 -7.88 -24.57 -15.99
N ILE A 305 -8.74 -23.57 -16.24
CA ILE A 305 -8.32 -22.26 -16.76
C ILE A 305 -8.20 -21.25 -15.60
N LEU A 306 -9.19 -21.15 -14.69
CA LEU A 306 -9.15 -20.16 -13.62
C LEU A 306 -8.37 -20.59 -12.38
N VAL A 307 -8.37 -21.86 -11.96
CA VAL A 307 -7.59 -22.26 -10.75
C VAL A 307 -6.09 -22.38 -11.06
N ARG A 308 -5.70 -22.53 -12.33
CA ARG A 308 -4.29 -22.39 -12.76
C ARG A 308 -3.87 -20.94 -12.97
N GLN A 309 -4.72 -20.10 -13.56
CA GLN A 309 -4.37 -18.71 -13.84
C GLN A 309 -4.55 -17.79 -12.63
N PHE A 310 -5.50 -18.06 -11.74
CA PHE A 310 -5.76 -17.19 -10.57
C PHE A 310 -4.55 -17.04 -9.64
N PRO A 311 -3.82 -18.11 -9.25
CA PRO A 311 -2.58 -17.96 -8.51
C PRO A 311 -1.53 -17.12 -9.27
N ALA A 312 -1.47 -17.26 -10.60
CA ALA A 312 -0.55 -16.47 -11.42
C ALA A 312 -0.96 -14.99 -11.48
N VAL A 313 -2.26 -14.69 -11.59
CA VAL A 313 -2.79 -13.31 -11.56
C VAL A 313 -2.52 -12.67 -10.19
N VAL A 314 -2.85 -13.36 -9.09
CA VAL A 314 -2.57 -12.86 -7.74
C VAL A 314 -1.07 -12.70 -7.52
N ALA A 315 -0.23 -13.59 -8.05
CA ALA A 315 1.22 -13.44 -8.00
C ALA A 315 1.70 -12.21 -8.79
N VAL A 316 1.19 -11.98 -10.00
CA VAL A 316 1.52 -10.79 -10.81
C VAL A 316 1.06 -9.51 -10.10
N GLU A 317 -0.16 -9.48 -9.56
CA GLU A 317 -0.66 -8.34 -8.77
C GLU A 317 0.19 -8.12 -7.51
N THR A 318 0.64 -9.20 -6.86
CA THR A 318 1.54 -9.13 -5.69
C THR A 318 2.92 -8.58 -6.07
N LEU A 319 3.48 -9.02 -7.20
CA LEU A 319 4.75 -8.50 -7.71
C LEU A 319 4.65 -7.02 -8.09
N LEU A 320 3.58 -6.62 -8.78
CA LEU A 320 3.30 -5.21 -9.06
C LEU A 320 3.12 -4.40 -7.77
N GLY A 321 2.45 -4.95 -6.76
CA GLY A 321 2.33 -4.37 -5.43
C GLY A 321 3.68 -4.19 -4.73
N MET A 322 4.57 -5.19 -4.81
CA MET A 322 5.93 -5.10 -4.30
C MET A 322 6.75 -4.05 -5.05
N SER A 323 6.60 -3.95 -6.37
CA SER A 323 7.22 -2.89 -7.17
C SER A 323 6.69 -1.51 -6.79
N LEU A 324 5.39 -1.38 -6.52
CA LEU A 324 4.78 -0.14 -6.05
C LEU A 324 5.39 0.32 -4.72
N LEU A 325 5.59 -0.62 -3.78
CA LEU A 325 6.28 -0.35 -2.51
C LEU A 325 7.76 -0.03 -2.72
N PHE A 326 8.43 -0.65 -3.71
CA PHE A 326 9.84 -0.38 -4.02
C PHE A 326 10.05 1.02 -4.58
N VAL A 327 9.10 1.53 -5.37
CA VAL A 327 9.15 2.90 -5.90
C VAL A 327 8.90 3.95 -4.80
N ALA A 328 8.18 3.60 -3.74
CA ALA A 328 7.74 4.57 -2.73
C ALA A 328 8.89 5.26 -1.97
N PRO A 329 9.95 4.57 -1.51
CA PRO A 329 11.13 5.21 -0.91
C PRO A 329 11.75 6.31 -1.77
N PHE A 330 11.73 6.21 -3.09
CA PHE A 330 12.31 7.23 -3.96
C PHE A 330 11.56 8.58 -3.94
N LEU A 331 10.40 8.68 -3.28
CA LEU A 331 9.64 9.92 -3.08
C LEU A 331 10.22 10.74 -1.91
N HIS A 332 11.47 11.18 -2.02
CA HIS A 332 12.12 12.03 -1.03
C HIS A 332 11.83 13.53 -1.29
N GLY A 333 11.45 14.24 -0.22
CA GLY A 333 11.10 15.67 -0.29
C GLY A 333 9.76 15.90 -0.99
N SER A 334 9.66 16.96 -1.80
CA SER A 334 8.44 17.31 -2.54
C SER A 334 8.79 17.90 -3.91
N ALA A 335 7.89 17.74 -4.89
CA ALA A 335 8.06 18.35 -6.21
C ALA A 335 8.08 19.89 -6.13
N ARG A 336 7.26 20.48 -5.25
CA ARG A 336 7.27 21.91 -4.95
C ARG A 336 8.67 22.39 -4.54
N ASN A 337 9.31 21.71 -3.59
CA ASN A 337 10.65 22.08 -3.13
C ASN A 337 11.70 21.88 -4.22
N GLN A 338 11.65 20.77 -4.96
CA GLN A 338 12.61 20.52 -6.06
C GLN A 338 12.50 21.57 -7.16
N ALA A 339 11.28 21.97 -7.54
CA ALA A 339 11.06 23.01 -8.54
C ALA A 339 11.56 24.38 -8.06
N PHE A 340 11.29 24.73 -6.80
CA PHE A 340 11.77 25.98 -6.21
C PHE A 340 13.30 26.03 -6.16
N GLN A 341 13.94 24.99 -5.63
CA GLN A 341 15.39 24.90 -5.52
C GLN A 341 16.08 24.92 -6.89
N ALA A 342 15.49 24.28 -7.90
CA ALA A 342 15.98 24.35 -9.27
C ALA A 342 15.93 25.79 -9.82
N GLU A 343 14.87 26.53 -9.51
CA GLU A 343 14.74 27.93 -9.93
C GLU A 343 15.68 28.87 -9.16
N THR A 344 15.84 28.66 -7.85
CA THR A 344 16.80 29.41 -7.03
C THR A 344 18.22 29.21 -7.53
N ALA A 345 18.60 27.97 -7.85
CA ALA A 345 19.94 27.66 -8.35
C ALA A 345 20.25 28.34 -9.69
N LYS A 346 19.27 28.40 -10.62
CA LYS A 346 19.44 29.12 -11.90
C LYS A 346 19.74 30.60 -11.72
N HIS A 347 19.15 31.22 -10.70
CA HIS A 347 19.32 32.65 -10.40
C HIS A 347 20.48 32.94 -9.43
N SER A 348 21.16 31.92 -8.93
CA SER A 348 22.28 32.07 -8.02
C SER A 348 23.56 32.34 -8.81
N ALA A 349 24.24 33.45 -8.48
CA ALA A 349 25.52 33.81 -9.09
C ALA A 349 26.67 32.89 -8.64
N THR A 350 26.49 32.17 -7.53
CA THR A 350 27.43 31.19 -6.99
C THR A 350 26.76 29.82 -6.90
N ALA A 351 27.55 28.76 -7.06
CA ALA A 351 27.07 27.40 -6.84
C ALA A 351 26.74 27.22 -5.35
N ILE A 352 25.47 26.92 -5.06
CA ILE A 352 25.01 26.59 -3.70
C ILE A 352 24.97 25.06 -3.58
N SER A 353 25.61 24.51 -2.55
CA SER A 353 25.52 23.08 -2.25
C SER A 353 24.06 22.67 -2.03
N PRO A 354 23.62 21.47 -2.48
CA PRO A 354 22.23 21.03 -2.36
C PRO A 354 21.65 21.08 -0.93
N GLU A 355 22.50 20.83 0.07
CA GLU A 355 22.17 20.89 1.50
C GLU A 355 21.85 22.31 2.01
N ASN A 356 22.42 23.33 1.37
CA ASN A 356 22.28 24.75 1.75
C ASN A 356 21.21 25.47 0.93
N LEU A 357 20.52 24.78 0.02
CA LEU A 357 19.45 25.37 -0.77
C LEU A 357 18.23 25.64 0.12
N PRO A 358 17.62 26.85 0.02
CA PRO A 358 16.44 27.18 0.80
C PRO A 358 15.29 26.21 0.46
N ARG A 359 14.47 25.90 1.47
CA ARG A 359 13.27 25.07 1.33
C ARG A 359 12.04 25.95 1.50
N LEU A 360 10.97 25.61 0.79
CA LEU A 360 9.69 26.28 1.00
C LEU A 360 9.09 25.84 2.34
N PRO A 361 8.35 26.74 3.01
CA PRO A 361 7.52 26.35 4.13
C PRO A 361 6.41 25.38 3.70
N ASP A 362 5.72 24.82 4.68
CA ASP A 362 4.56 23.97 4.46
C ASP A 362 3.51 24.67 3.59
N LYS A 363 2.77 23.89 2.79
CA LYS A 363 1.80 24.47 1.85
C LYS A 363 0.75 25.25 2.62
N VAL A 364 0.54 26.52 2.30
CA VAL A 364 -0.58 27.27 2.86
C VAL A 364 -1.79 27.08 1.95
N VAL A 365 -2.92 26.71 2.54
CA VAL A 365 -4.15 26.46 1.79
C VAL A 365 -4.73 27.79 1.32
N SER A 366 -5.02 27.91 0.02
CA SER A 366 -5.66 29.08 -0.57
C SER A 366 -7.04 28.73 -1.13
N ALA A 367 -7.84 29.74 -1.47
CA ALA A 367 -9.15 29.51 -2.10
C ALA A 367 -9.04 28.72 -3.42
N SER A 368 -8.00 28.99 -4.23
CA SER A 368 -7.76 28.23 -5.46
C SER A 368 -7.33 26.79 -5.18
N THR A 369 -6.55 26.55 -4.11
CA THR A 369 -6.20 25.21 -3.63
C THR A 369 -7.46 24.41 -3.28
N TRP A 370 -8.41 25.02 -2.58
CA TRP A 370 -9.69 24.38 -2.23
C TRP A 370 -10.56 24.07 -3.44
N VAL A 371 -10.70 25.02 -4.37
CA VAL A 371 -11.54 24.84 -5.56
C VAL A 371 -10.97 23.75 -6.46
N LEU A 372 -9.68 23.82 -6.78
CA LEU A 372 -9.02 22.80 -7.62
C LEU A 372 -9.07 21.43 -6.94
N GLY A 373 -8.72 21.38 -5.66
CA GLY A 373 -8.72 20.11 -4.92
C GLY A 373 -10.11 19.49 -4.82
N SER A 374 -11.12 20.27 -4.45
CA SER A 374 -12.50 19.78 -4.36
C SER A 374 -13.00 19.30 -5.73
N THR A 375 -12.66 20.00 -6.81
CA THR A 375 -13.04 19.62 -8.17
C THR A 375 -12.41 18.28 -8.57
N GLU A 376 -11.10 18.12 -8.38
CA GLU A 376 -10.40 16.87 -8.68
C GLU A 376 -10.92 15.69 -7.84
N THR A 377 -11.20 15.90 -6.55
CA THR A 377 -11.85 14.89 -5.70
C THR A 377 -13.22 14.50 -6.22
N ILE A 378 -14.07 15.48 -6.54
CA ILE A 378 -15.43 15.22 -7.03
C ILE A 378 -15.37 14.44 -8.35
N VAL A 379 -14.47 14.81 -9.26
CA VAL A 379 -14.27 14.10 -10.53
C VAL A 379 -13.84 12.65 -10.28
N LEU A 380 -12.88 12.41 -9.39
CA LEU A 380 -12.42 11.07 -9.06
C LEU A 380 -13.52 10.23 -8.41
N ILE A 381 -14.27 10.80 -7.45
CA ILE A 381 -15.43 10.13 -6.85
C ILE A 381 -16.48 9.80 -7.91
N ALA A 382 -16.79 10.74 -8.82
CA ALA A 382 -17.74 10.51 -9.90
C ALA A 382 -17.27 9.41 -10.86
N LEU A 383 -15.98 9.35 -11.19
CA LEU A 383 -15.39 8.27 -12.00
C LEU A 383 -15.50 6.92 -11.28
N MET A 384 -15.24 6.87 -9.97
CA MET A 384 -15.36 5.64 -9.17
C MET A 384 -16.82 5.16 -9.11
N ILE A 385 -17.76 6.06 -8.82
CA ILE A 385 -19.20 5.75 -8.78
C ILE A 385 -19.70 5.34 -10.17
N GLY A 386 -19.33 6.08 -11.22
CA GLY A 386 -19.70 5.80 -12.60
C GLY A 386 -19.17 4.45 -13.07
N GLY A 387 -17.92 4.12 -12.76
CA GLY A 387 -17.32 2.81 -13.03
C GLY A 387 -18.06 1.69 -12.32
N TYR A 388 -18.38 1.87 -11.03
CA TYR A 388 -19.17 0.91 -10.27
C TYR A 388 -20.58 0.72 -10.86
N TRP A 389 -21.28 1.81 -11.20
CA TRP A 389 -22.62 1.73 -11.79
C TRP A 389 -22.61 1.05 -13.16
N TYR A 390 -21.68 1.44 -14.05
CA TYR A 390 -21.52 0.86 -15.38
C TYR A 390 -21.23 -0.64 -15.29
N SER A 391 -20.42 -1.06 -14.30
CA SER A 391 -20.18 -2.47 -14.05
C SER A 391 -21.45 -3.25 -13.70
N GLY A 392 -22.33 -2.68 -12.87
CA GLY A 392 -23.60 -3.29 -12.50
C GLY A 392 -24.55 -3.43 -13.69
N VAL A 393 -24.55 -2.43 -14.59
CA VAL A 393 -25.30 -2.50 -15.86
C VAL A 393 -24.78 -3.63 -16.74
N LEU A 394 -23.46 -3.74 -16.90
CA LEU A 394 -22.82 -4.77 -17.74
C LEU A 394 -23.09 -6.18 -17.20
N ALA A 395 -23.04 -6.37 -15.88
CA ALA A 395 -23.37 -7.63 -15.23
C ALA A 395 -24.83 -8.03 -15.48
N ARG A 396 -25.79 -7.09 -15.32
CA ARG A 396 -27.22 -7.34 -15.58
C ARG A 396 -27.51 -7.71 -17.03
N ARG A 397 -26.88 -7.03 -17.99
CA ARG A 397 -27.01 -7.33 -19.42
C ARG A 397 -26.51 -8.74 -19.75
N ARG A 398 -25.41 -9.19 -19.12
CA ARG A 398 -24.85 -10.54 -19.33
C ARG A 398 -25.72 -11.62 -18.73
N THR A 399 -26.32 -11.42 -17.55
CA THR A 399 -27.30 -12.36 -16.98
C THR A 399 -28.58 -12.46 -17.81
N ALA A 400 -29.02 -11.36 -18.43
CA ALA A 400 -30.18 -11.36 -19.33
C ALA A 400 -29.92 -12.05 -20.69
N ALA A 401 -28.66 -12.12 -21.12
CA ALA A 401 -28.26 -12.71 -22.39
C ALA A 401 -28.00 -14.22 -22.35
N VAL A 402 -28.17 -14.89 -21.18
CA VAL A 402 -28.09 -16.35 -21.08
C VAL A 402 -29.44 -16.96 -21.53
N PRO A 403 -29.53 -17.59 -22.71
CA PRO A 403 -30.78 -18.20 -23.16
C PRO A 403 -31.01 -19.49 -22.37
N GLY A 404 -32.14 -19.60 -21.68
CA GLY A 404 -32.51 -20.85 -20.99
C GLY A 404 -33.40 -20.72 -19.76
N ARG A 405 -33.64 -19.51 -19.23
CA ARG A 405 -34.61 -19.34 -18.13
C ARG A 405 -35.95 -18.87 -18.70
N ASN A 406 -36.80 -19.83 -19.06
CA ASN A 406 -38.21 -19.55 -19.31
C ASN A 406 -38.83 -18.99 -18.01
N PRO A 407 -39.43 -17.78 -18.00
CA PRO A 407 -40.14 -17.26 -16.83
C PRO A 407 -41.56 -17.85 -16.66
N ALA A 408 -41.89 -18.94 -17.36
CA ALA A 408 -43.26 -19.47 -17.41
C ALA A 408 -43.31 -20.97 -17.12
N THR A 409 -43.25 -21.32 -15.84
CA THR A 409 -43.98 -22.46 -15.28
C THR A 409 -44.36 -22.04 -13.86
N GLY A 410 -45.31 -21.11 -13.78
CA GLY A 410 -46.13 -20.93 -12.59
C GLY A 410 -47.01 -22.17 -12.45
N ASP A 411 -47.17 -22.60 -11.20
CA ASP A 411 -48.08 -23.65 -10.75
C ASP A 411 -49.40 -23.65 -11.53
N LEU A 412 -49.56 -24.66 -12.38
CA LEU A 412 -50.86 -25.18 -12.77
C LEU A 412 -50.83 -26.68 -12.49
N VAL A 413 -51.08 -27.04 -11.23
CA VAL A 413 -51.69 -28.32 -10.88
C VAL A 413 -52.78 -28.01 -9.84
N GLU A 414 -53.99 -27.79 -10.34
CA GLU A 414 -55.24 -28.00 -9.60
C GLU A 414 -55.51 -29.52 -9.54
N ALA A 415 -55.82 -30.02 -8.35
CA ALA A 415 -56.93 -30.93 -8.03
C ALA A 415 -56.96 -31.21 -6.53
#